data_AF-A0A3S3UAS4-F1
#
_entry.id   AF-A0A3S3UAS4-F1
#
_cell.length_a   1.000
_cell.length_b   1.000
_cell.length_c   1.000
_cell.angle_alpha   90.00
_cell.angle_beta   90.00
_cell.angle_gamma   90.00
#
_symmetry.space_group_name_H-M   'P 1'
#
loop_
_entity.id
_entity.type
_entity.pdbx_description
1 polymer ?
#
loop_
_entity_poly.entity_id
_entity_poly.type
_entity_poly.pdbx_seq_one_letter_code
_entity_poly.pdbx_strand_id
1 'polypeptide(L)'
;MIEQNRRSIVEDELFLLRDSGELPEIAYHSSLYYLTEDQDGPGLVLSKSELLLLQEAALERCQQIVLRDLVPDNRDLGIYRGPQRSIYNWQRYCTFCQRIDLRQDDAFKERVAQALVRFIRQEAADMEERCRESSVNCTTEDLLAFAEEVGVSRLKTDLGRLFLR
;
A
#
# COMPACT_ATOMS: atom_id res chain seq x y z
N MET A 1 -12.43 8.05 34.26
CA MET A 1 -11.90 6.69 34.19
C MET A 1 -12.44 5.90 32.99
N ILE A 2 -13.76 5.79 32.77
CA ILE A 2 -14.31 5.02 31.62
C ILE A 2 -13.88 5.61 30.25
N GLU A 3 -13.95 6.93 30.08
CA GLU A 3 -13.50 7.63 28.86
C GLU A 3 -11.99 7.49 28.57
N GLN A 4 -11.15 7.53 29.61
CA GLN A 4 -9.70 7.36 29.46
C GLN A 4 -9.34 5.92 29.05
N ASN A 5 -10.08 4.93 29.53
CA ASN A 5 -9.90 3.55 29.13
C ASN A 5 -10.30 3.33 27.66
N ARG A 6 -11.44 3.91 27.23
CA ARG A 6 -11.90 3.84 25.84
C ARG A 6 -10.87 4.39 24.85
N ARG A 7 -10.34 5.58 25.12
CA ARG A 7 -9.36 6.20 24.22
C ARG A 7 -8.08 5.36 24.12
N SER A 8 -7.58 4.86 25.24
CA SER A 8 -6.40 4.00 25.26
C SER A 8 -6.60 2.74 24.41
N ILE A 9 -7.75 2.08 24.52
CA ILE A 9 -8.05 0.86 23.75
C ILE A 9 -8.06 1.16 22.24
N VAL A 10 -8.69 2.27 21.82
CA VAL A 10 -8.70 2.65 20.40
C VAL A 10 -7.30 3.02 19.91
N GLU A 11 -6.49 3.69 20.75
CA GLU A 11 -5.10 4.02 20.44
C GLU A 11 -4.23 2.75 20.27
N ASP A 12 -4.45 1.72 21.10
CA ASP A 12 -3.76 0.44 20.98
C ASP A 12 -4.10 -0.27 19.65
N GLU A 13 -5.38 -0.28 19.26
CA GLU A 13 -5.79 -0.83 17.97
C GLU A 13 -5.22 -0.04 16.78
N LEU A 14 -5.19 1.30 16.87
CA LEU A 14 -4.56 2.15 15.85
C LEU A 14 -3.07 1.85 15.68
N PHE A 15 -2.38 1.49 16.77
CA PHE A 15 -0.99 1.05 16.71
C PHE A 15 -0.87 -0.30 15.98
N LEU A 16 -1.73 -1.27 16.30
CA LEU A 16 -1.75 -2.57 15.62
C LEU A 16 -2.02 -2.45 14.12
N LEU A 17 -2.96 -1.60 13.69
CA LEU A 17 -3.25 -1.37 12.27
C LEU A 17 -2.02 -0.89 11.48
N ARG A 18 -1.12 -0.16 12.14
CA ARG A 18 0.10 0.37 11.52
C ARG A 18 1.24 -0.65 11.46
N ASP A 19 1.31 -1.59 12.41
CA ASP A 19 2.51 -2.42 12.60
C ASP A 19 2.29 -3.94 12.74
N SER A 20 1.06 -4.46 12.60
CA SER A 20 0.75 -5.88 12.82
C SER A 20 1.45 -6.87 11.89
N GLY A 21 2.04 -6.40 10.78
CA GLY A 21 2.60 -7.25 9.73
C GLY A 21 1.55 -7.97 8.87
N GLU A 22 0.27 -7.82 9.20
CA GLU A 22 -0.86 -8.36 8.44
C GLU A 22 -1.23 -7.47 7.24
N LEU A 23 -2.15 -7.96 6.40
CA LEU A 23 -2.74 -7.11 5.38
C LEU A 23 -3.62 -6.04 6.06
N PRO A 24 -3.55 -4.77 5.63
CA PRO A 24 -4.23 -3.69 6.35
C PRO A 24 -5.74 -3.89 6.46
N GLU A 25 -6.35 -4.47 5.43
CA GLU A 25 -7.76 -4.84 5.44
C GLU A 25 -8.09 -5.89 6.50
N ILE A 26 -7.25 -6.92 6.64
CA ILE A 26 -7.44 -7.96 7.66
C ILE A 26 -7.31 -7.35 9.05
N ALA A 27 -6.24 -6.57 9.26
CA ALA A 27 -6.01 -5.89 10.53
C ALA A 27 -7.19 -4.96 10.89
N TYR A 28 -7.71 -4.20 9.93
CA TYR A 28 -8.88 -3.33 10.11
C TYR A 28 -10.12 -4.09 10.56
N HIS A 29 -10.45 -5.19 9.88
CA HIS A 29 -11.61 -6.00 10.25
C HIS A 29 -11.41 -6.73 11.59
N SER A 30 -10.19 -7.18 11.89
CA SER A 30 -9.85 -7.75 13.19
C SER A 30 -10.04 -6.74 14.33
N SER A 31 -9.54 -5.51 14.15
CA SER A 31 -9.72 -4.44 15.13
C SER A 31 -11.19 -4.06 15.31
N LEU A 32 -11.96 -3.97 14.22
CA LEU A 32 -13.41 -3.74 14.33
C LEU A 32 -14.10 -4.84 15.11
N TYR A 33 -13.85 -6.10 14.76
CA TYR A 33 -14.45 -7.25 15.42
C TYR A 33 -14.12 -7.27 16.92
N TYR A 34 -12.84 -7.11 17.27
CA TYR A 34 -12.40 -7.04 18.66
C TYR A 34 -13.12 -5.91 19.41
N LEU A 35 -13.13 -4.70 18.83
CA LEU A 35 -13.71 -3.54 19.50
C LEU A 35 -15.23 -3.64 19.69
N THR A 36 -15.97 -4.34 18.82
CA THR A 36 -17.44 -4.26 18.79
C THR A 36 -18.19 -5.56 19.06
N GLU A 37 -17.65 -6.71 18.65
CA GLU A 37 -18.38 -7.99 18.58
C GLU A 37 -17.74 -9.11 19.41
N ASP A 38 -16.42 -9.05 19.65
CA ASP A 38 -15.72 -10.10 20.39
C ASP A 38 -16.24 -10.19 21.84
N GLN A 39 -16.53 -11.42 22.25
CA GLN A 39 -16.98 -11.75 23.61
C GLN A 39 -15.95 -11.39 24.68
N ASP A 40 -14.67 -11.44 24.34
CA ASP A 40 -13.54 -11.10 25.21
C ASP A 40 -13.06 -9.65 24.96
N GLY A 41 -13.69 -8.94 24.02
CA GLY A 41 -13.42 -7.56 23.66
C GLY A 41 -14.23 -6.53 24.46
N PRO A 42 -13.99 -5.23 24.24
CA PRO A 42 -14.60 -4.15 25.01
C PRO A 42 -16.09 -3.87 24.68
N GLY A 43 -16.67 -4.48 23.63
CA GLY A 43 -18.09 -4.34 23.29
C GLY A 43 -18.53 -2.90 23.01
N LEU A 44 -17.67 -2.11 22.38
CA LEU A 44 -17.88 -0.69 22.12
C LEU A 44 -18.85 -0.47 20.96
N VAL A 45 -19.69 0.55 21.09
CA VAL A 45 -20.32 1.19 19.93
C VAL A 45 -19.39 2.31 19.47
N LEU A 46 -18.79 2.18 18.28
CA LEU A 46 -17.85 3.18 17.76
C LEU A 46 -18.58 4.43 17.26
N SER A 47 -18.04 5.60 17.60
CA SER A 47 -18.44 6.85 16.98
C SER A 47 -17.95 6.91 15.54
N LYS A 48 -18.56 7.78 14.73
CA LYS A 48 -18.10 8.02 13.34
C LYS A 48 -16.63 8.46 13.30
N SER A 49 -16.19 9.28 14.25
CA SER A 49 -14.80 9.74 14.32
C SER A 49 -13.83 8.60 14.62
N GLU A 50 -14.17 7.67 15.51
CA GLU A 50 -13.29 6.54 15.81
C GLU A 50 -13.23 5.55 14.64
N LEU A 51 -14.36 5.32 13.96
CA LEU A 51 -14.39 4.51 12.75
C LEU A 51 -13.49 5.10 11.66
N LEU A 52 -13.58 6.42 11.45
CA LEU A 52 -12.74 7.13 10.49
C LEU A 52 -11.25 7.00 10.84
N LEU A 53 -10.87 7.13 12.12
CA LEU A 53 -9.47 6.97 12.54
C LEU A 53 -8.92 5.57 12.21
N LEU A 54 -9.71 4.52 12.45
CA LEU A 54 -9.30 3.14 12.11
C LEU A 54 -9.16 2.96 10.60
N GLN A 55 -10.09 3.52 9.81
CA GLN A 55 -10.02 3.50 8.36
C GLN A 55 -8.78 4.23 7.84
N GLU A 56 -8.51 5.43 8.35
CA GLU A 56 -7.34 6.23 8.00
C GLU A 56 -6.04 5.48 8.32
N ALA A 57 -5.91 4.87 9.50
CA ALA A 57 -4.73 4.09 9.87
C ALA A 57 -4.49 2.90 8.91
N ALA A 58 -5.56 2.18 8.55
CA ALA A 58 -5.47 1.08 7.59
C ALA A 58 -5.11 1.57 6.17
N LEU A 59 -5.69 2.70 5.74
CA LEU A 59 -5.38 3.32 4.45
C LEU A 59 -3.93 3.82 4.40
N GLU A 60 -3.45 4.50 5.45
CA GLU A 60 -2.04 4.92 5.57
C GLU A 60 -1.11 3.73 5.40
N ARG A 61 -1.43 2.59 6.04
CA ARG A 61 -0.62 1.39 5.92
C ARG A 61 -0.68 0.80 4.51
N CYS A 62 -1.86 0.74 3.88
CA CYS A 62 -1.99 0.38 2.47
C CYS A 62 -1.08 1.25 1.57
N GLN A 63 -1.08 2.56 1.77
CA GLN A 63 -0.27 3.48 0.98
C GLN A 63 1.23 3.20 1.12
N GLN A 64 1.68 2.96 2.36
CA GLN A 64 3.09 2.62 2.63
C GLN A 64 3.52 1.35 1.91
N ILE A 65 2.72 0.29 1.95
CA ILE A 65 3.10 -1.01 1.37
C ILE A 65 3.03 -1.03 -0.17
N VAL A 66 2.21 -0.17 -0.79
CA VAL A 66 2.23 0.04 -2.24
C VAL A 66 3.55 0.71 -2.64
N LEU A 67 3.88 1.83 -2.00
CA LEU A 67 5.07 2.61 -2.37
C LEU A 67 6.37 1.89 -2.05
N ARG A 68 6.40 1.03 -1.01
CA ARG A 68 7.60 0.31 -0.58
C ARG A 68 8.34 -0.37 -1.74
N ASP A 69 7.61 -1.05 -2.62
CA ASP A 69 8.21 -1.84 -3.71
C ASP A 69 8.43 -1.03 -5.00
N LEU A 70 8.13 0.28 -4.97
CA LEU A 70 8.43 1.24 -6.06
C LEU A 70 9.58 2.20 -5.71
N VAL A 71 10.15 2.11 -4.50
CA VAL A 71 11.29 2.94 -4.10
C VAL A 71 12.59 2.23 -4.47
N PRO A 72 13.42 2.79 -5.37
CA PRO A 72 14.67 2.15 -5.79
C PRO A 72 15.62 1.84 -4.63
N ASP A 73 15.70 2.73 -3.63
CA ASP A 73 16.57 2.58 -2.46
C ASP A 73 16.23 1.34 -1.61
N ASN A 74 15.01 0.81 -1.73
CA ASN A 74 14.61 -0.39 -1.01
C ASN A 74 15.11 -1.67 -1.66
N ARG A 75 15.58 -1.63 -2.92
CA ARG A 75 15.88 -2.81 -3.75
C ARG A 75 16.79 -3.84 -3.07
N ASP A 76 17.77 -3.38 -2.30
CA ASP A 76 18.75 -4.23 -1.61
C ASP A 76 18.33 -4.65 -0.19
N LEU A 77 17.18 -4.16 0.28
CA LEU A 77 16.66 -4.48 1.60
C LEU A 77 15.87 -5.80 1.54
N GLY A 78 15.98 -6.62 2.60
CA GLY A 78 15.23 -7.87 2.71
C GLY A 78 13.71 -7.74 2.71
N ILE A 79 13.18 -6.52 2.78
CA ILE A 79 11.75 -6.19 2.69
C ILE A 79 11.25 -6.03 1.24
N TYR A 80 12.16 -5.84 0.27
CA TYR A 80 11.80 -5.63 -1.13
C TYR A 80 11.33 -6.91 -1.80
N ARG A 81 10.28 -6.77 -2.62
CA ARG A 81 9.63 -7.89 -3.32
C ARG A 81 9.37 -7.60 -4.80
N GLY A 82 9.78 -6.44 -5.31
CA GLY A 82 9.63 -6.07 -6.72
C GLY A 82 8.28 -5.44 -7.09
N PRO A 83 8.20 -4.80 -8.27
CA PRO A 83 7.02 -4.06 -8.72
C PRO A 83 5.74 -4.92 -8.78
N GLN A 84 5.84 -6.24 -8.99
CA GLN A 84 4.69 -7.14 -8.93
C GLN A 84 3.94 -7.03 -7.58
N ARG A 85 4.67 -6.88 -6.47
CA ARG A 85 4.08 -6.74 -5.14
C ARG A 85 3.35 -5.40 -4.99
N SER A 86 3.87 -4.32 -5.57
CA SER A 86 3.20 -3.02 -5.60
C SER A 86 1.87 -3.11 -6.35
N ILE A 87 1.81 -3.81 -7.49
CA ILE A 87 0.58 -3.98 -8.29
C ILE A 87 -0.50 -4.66 -7.44
N TYR A 88 -0.18 -5.77 -6.79
CA TYR A 88 -1.15 -6.47 -5.93
C TYR A 88 -1.59 -5.63 -4.73
N ASN A 89 -0.67 -4.87 -4.13
CA ASN A 89 -1.02 -3.99 -3.01
C ASN A 89 -1.90 -2.82 -3.45
N TRP A 90 -1.69 -2.30 -4.67
CA TRP A 90 -2.54 -1.25 -5.25
C TRP A 90 -3.96 -1.76 -5.48
N GLN A 91 -4.10 -2.94 -6.09
CA GLN A 91 -5.41 -3.57 -6.30
C GLN A 91 -6.14 -3.78 -4.96
N ARG A 92 -5.43 -4.25 -3.94
CA ARG A 92 -5.97 -4.40 -2.57
C ARG A 92 -6.40 -3.07 -1.98
N TYR A 93 -5.61 -2.01 -2.13
CA TYR A 93 -5.99 -0.66 -1.72
C TYR A 93 -7.29 -0.22 -2.41
N CYS A 94 -7.39 -0.37 -3.73
CA CYS A 94 -8.59 -0.04 -4.49
C CYS A 94 -9.83 -0.82 -4.00
N THR A 95 -9.70 -2.14 -3.81
CA THR A 95 -10.77 -3.00 -3.28
C THR A 95 -11.15 -2.59 -1.86
N PHE A 96 -10.17 -2.30 -1.01
CA PHE A 96 -10.42 -1.89 0.37
C PHE A 96 -11.20 -0.56 0.42
N CYS A 97 -10.78 0.46 -0.34
CA CYS A 97 -11.52 1.72 -0.48
C CYS A 97 -12.99 1.48 -0.89
N GLN A 98 -13.23 0.61 -1.88
CA GLN A 98 -14.59 0.26 -2.32
C GLN A 98 -15.41 -0.40 -1.20
N ARG A 99 -14.82 -1.31 -0.42
CA ARG A 99 -15.50 -2.04 0.65
C ARG A 99 -15.90 -1.15 1.83
N ILE A 100 -15.11 -0.11 2.11
CA ILE A 100 -15.41 0.86 3.17
C ILE A 100 -16.15 2.11 2.67
N ASP A 101 -16.65 2.08 1.42
CA ASP A 101 -17.38 3.17 0.76
C ASP A 101 -16.61 4.51 0.73
N LEU A 102 -15.30 4.43 0.53
CA LEU A 102 -14.42 5.58 0.37
C LEU A 102 -13.90 5.68 -1.06
N ARG A 103 -13.82 6.92 -1.56
CA ARG A 103 -13.15 7.22 -2.82
C ARG A 103 -11.64 7.05 -2.64
N GLN A 104 -10.98 6.53 -3.66
CA GLN A 104 -9.52 6.51 -3.75
C GLN A 104 -8.96 7.93 -3.70
N ASP A 105 -7.93 8.14 -2.88
CA ASP A 105 -7.21 9.41 -2.81
C ASP A 105 -6.43 9.68 -4.12
N ASP A 106 -6.85 10.74 -4.84
CA ASP A 106 -6.22 11.17 -6.09
C ASP A 106 -4.76 11.60 -5.88
N ALA A 107 -4.43 12.21 -4.73
CA ALA A 107 -3.06 12.61 -4.41
C ALA A 107 -2.16 11.39 -4.17
N PHE A 108 -2.70 10.35 -3.53
CA PHE A 108 -2.00 9.09 -3.39
C PHE A 108 -1.79 8.40 -4.74
N LYS A 109 -2.82 8.37 -5.61
CA LYS A 109 -2.70 7.85 -6.97
C LYS A 109 -1.58 8.54 -7.76
N GLU A 110 -1.50 9.87 -7.66
CA GLU A 110 -0.42 10.65 -8.28
C GLU A 110 0.97 10.28 -7.72
N ARG A 111 1.08 10.11 -6.40
CA ARG A 111 2.34 9.68 -5.75
C ARG A 111 2.79 8.30 -6.26
N VAL A 112 1.87 7.35 -6.43
CA VAL A 112 2.18 6.03 -7.01
C VAL A 112 2.67 6.16 -8.44
N ALA A 113 2.01 6.98 -9.27
CA ALA A 113 2.43 7.24 -10.64
C ALA A 113 3.85 7.83 -10.72
N GLN A 114 4.15 8.82 -9.88
CA GLN A 114 5.47 9.43 -9.81
C GLN A 114 6.54 8.43 -9.34
N ALA A 115 6.23 7.61 -8.33
CA ALA A 115 7.13 6.57 -7.84
C ALA A 115 7.42 5.51 -8.92
N LEU A 116 6.39 5.06 -9.64
CA LEU A 116 6.54 4.10 -10.74
C LEU A 116 7.43 4.65 -11.86
N VAL A 117 7.21 5.90 -12.28
CA VAL A 117 8.05 6.55 -13.30
C VAL A 117 9.49 6.68 -12.84
N ARG A 118 9.72 7.04 -11.56
CA ARG A 118 11.07 7.13 -10.99
C ARG A 118 11.74 5.76 -10.97
N PHE A 119 11.03 4.72 -10.53
CA PHE A 119 11.51 3.34 -10.52
C PHE A 119 11.96 2.90 -11.91
N ILE A 120 11.09 3.02 -12.92
CA ILE A 120 11.38 2.62 -14.31
C ILE A 120 12.61 3.35 -14.86
N ARG A 121 12.76 4.65 -14.58
CA ARG A 121 13.91 5.43 -15.04
C ARG A 121 15.21 5.00 -14.38
N GLN A 122 15.19 4.79 -13.06
CA GLN A 122 16.37 4.34 -12.33
C GLN A 122 16.79 2.94 -12.78
N GLU A 123 15.83 2.02 -12.91
CA GLU A 123 16.10 0.65 -13.33
C GLU A 123 16.74 0.60 -14.73
N ALA A 124 16.23 1.41 -15.67
CA ALA A 124 16.81 1.48 -17.00
C ALA A 124 18.22 2.08 -17.01
N ALA A 125 18.48 3.11 -16.20
CA ALA A 125 19.81 3.70 -16.07
C ALA A 125 20.82 2.70 -15.48
N ASP A 126 20.43 1.99 -14.41
CA ASP A 126 21.27 0.98 -13.75
C ASP A 126 21.66 -0.17 -14.72
N MET A 127 20.75 -0.55 -15.62
CA MET A 127 21.01 -1.55 -16.67
C MET A 127 21.92 -1.02 -17.78
N GLU A 128 21.73 0.23 -18.22
CA GLU A 128 22.54 0.86 -19.28
C GLU A 128 23.99 1.07 -18.85
N GLU A 129 24.20 1.48 -17.60
CA GLU A 129 25.52 1.61 -16.98
C GLU A 129 26.15 0.24 -16.65
N ARG A 130 25.44 -0.88 -16.93
CA ARG A 130 25.80 -2.27 -16.59
C ARG A 130 26.10 -2.48 -15.12
N CYS A 131 25.52 -1.64 -14.27
CA CYS A 131 25.70 -1.73 -12.84
C CYS A 131 24.94 -2.94 -12.29
N ARG A 132 23.74 -3.26 -12.83
CA ARG A 132 22.85 -4.32 -12.31
C ARG A 132 21.90 -4.89 -13.37
N GLU A 133 21.44 -6.13 -13.15
CA GLU A 133 20.31 -6.75 -13.88
C GLU A 133 18.98 -6.09 -13.51
N SER A 134 17.91 -6.30 -14.27
CA SER A 134 16.58 -5.79 -13.95
C SER A 134 15.99 -6.43 -12.69
N SER A 135 15.43 -5.62 -11.79
CA SER A 135 14.64 -6.06 -10.63
C SER A 135 13.16 -6.33 -10.96
N VAL A 136 12.74 -6.05 -12.19
CA VAL A 136 11.34 -6.21 -12.62
C VAL A 136 10.94 -7.69 -12.64
N ASN A 137 9.90 -8.01 -11.87
CA ASN A 137 9.42 -9.38 -11.67
C ASN A 137 7.95 -9.60 -12.05
N CYS A 138 7.33 -8.65 -12.75
CA CYS A 138 6.01 -8.80 -13.38
C CYS A 138 6.16 -8.94 -14.90
N THR A 139 5.04 -9.04 -15.63
CA THR A 139 5.06 -8.97 -17.10
C THR A 139 5.07 -7.52 -17.59
N THR A 140 5.38 -7.34 -18.88
CA THR A 140 5.27 -6.02 -19.54
C THR A 140 3.82 -5.54 -19.52
N GLU A 141 2.88 -6.47 -19.77
CA GLU A 141 1.44 -6.22 -19.77
C GLU A 141 0.96 -5.75 -18.39
N ASP A 142 1.39 -6.41 -17.31
CA ASP A 142 1.06 -6.01 -15.94
C ASP A 142 1.57 -4.60 -15.62
N LEU A 143 2.81 -4.30 -16.03
CA LEU A 143 3.43 -3.01 -15.74
C LEU A 143 2.76 -1.87 -16.53
N LEU A 144 2.38 -2.11 -17.79
CA LEU A 144 1.65 -1.17 -18.62
C LEU A 144 0.23 -0.93 -18.09
N ALA A 145 -0.49 -1.99 -17.73
CA ALA A 145 -1.83 -1.89 -17.16
C ALA A 145 -1.79 -1.10 -15.84
N PHE A 146 -0.80 -1.39 -14.97
CA PHE A 146 -0.63 -0.64 -13.73
C PHE A 146 -0.29 0.83 -13.98
N ALA A 147 0.59 1.11 -14.95
CA ALA A 147 0.93 2.48 -15.34
C ALA A 147 -0.29 3.27 -15.83
N GLU A 148 -1.11 2.67 -16.69
CA GLU A 148 -2.37 3.27 -17.16
C GLU A 148 -3.33 3.51 -16.00
N GLU A 149 -3.52 2.50 -15.13
CA GLU A 149 -4.44 2.57 -14.01
C GLU A 149 -4.09 3.72 -13.05
N VAL A 150 -2.81 3.92 -12.73
CA VAL A 150 -2.35 5.02 -11.86
C VAL A 150 -2.20 6.36 -12.59
N GLY A 151 -2.44 6.41 -13.90
CA GLY A 151 -2.51 7.65 -14.68
C GLY A 151 -1.19 8.10 -15.32
N VAL A 152 -0.24 7.19 -15.54
CA VAL A 152 0.99 7.48 -16.29
C VAL A 152 0.66 7.59 -17.78
N SER A 153 0.61 8.83 -18.28
CA SER A 153 0.23 9.12 -19.67
C SER A 153 1.31 8.81 -20.71
N ARG A 154 2.59 8.75 -20.32
CA ARG A 154 3.71 8.37 -21.20
C ARG A 154 4.94 7.95 -20.41
N LEU A 155 5.34 6.69 -20.59
CA LEU A 155 6.66 6.22 -20.22
C LEU A 155 7.64 6.60 -21.34
N LYS A 156 8.63 7.44 -21.03
CA LYS A 156 9.68 7.85 -22.00
C LYS A 156 10.80 6.81 -22.16
N THR A 157 10.76 5.75 -21.35
CA THR A 157 11.76 4.70 -21.30
C THR A 157 11.29 3.53 -22.17
N ASP A 158 12.20 2.97 -22.97
CA ASP A 158 11.96 1.72 -23.69
C ASP A 158 11.85 0.57 -22.67
N LEU A 159 10.61 0.20 -22.35
CA LEU A 159 10.31 -0.85 -21.37
C LEU A 159 10.85 -2.21 -21.81
N GLY A 160 10.99 -2.47 -23.12
CA GLY A 160 11.45 -3.75 -23.62
C GLY A 160 12.80 -4.17 -23.02
N ARG A 161 13.66 -3.18 -22.73
CA ARG A 161 14.97 -3.41 -22.10
C ARG A 161 14.88 -3.97 -20.68
N LEU A 162 13.86 -3.58 -19.91
CA LEU A 162 13.68 -4.04 -18.52
C LEU A 162 13.35 -5.54 -18.42
N PHE A 163 12.97 -6.16 -19.53
CA PHE A 163 12.58 -7.56 -19.61
C PHE A 163 13.59 -8.41 -20.39
N LEU A 164 14.67 -7.82 -20.89
CA LEU A 164 15.79 -8.56 -21.48
C LEU A 164 16.55 -9.25 -20.35
N ARG A 165 16.46 -10.58 -20.30
CA ARG A 165 17.28 -11.45 -19.46
C ARG A 165 18.39 -12.06 -20.28
#